data_AF-A0A017HU38-F1
#
_entry.id   AF-A0A017HU38-F1
#
_cell.length_a   1.000
_cell.length_b   1.000
_cell.length_c   1.000
_cell.angle_alpha   90.00
_cell.angle_beta   90.00
_cell.angle_gamma   90.00
#
_symmetry.space_group_name_H-M   'P 1'
#
loop_
_entity.id
_entity.type
_entity.pdbx_description
1 polymer ?
#
loop_
_entity_poly.entity_id
_entity_poly.type
_entity_poly.pdbx_seq_one_letter_code
_entity_poly.pdbx_strand_id
1 'polypeptide(L)'
;MLPQPTEEELRAYYDAHPDQFTAPEVRQVSYAWLTPEMIQGKMTVDDQEVRALYDERIGQFVQEERRLVERLVYPSEEEAQAAKARLDSGAASFEDLVAERGLQLSDIDLGMCPRRTWAMRRTRSSGPRRAT
;
A
#
# COMPACT_ATOMS: atom_id res chain seq x y z
N MET A 1 54.71 65.99 -9.21
CA MET A 1 54.18 65.06 -10.23
C MET A 1 54.86 63.72 -10.00
N LEU A 2 54.09 62.64 -9.88
CA LEU A 2 54.65 61.29 -9.83
C LEU A 2 55.07 60.87 -11.24
N PRO A 3 56.18 60.12 -11.41
CA PRO A 3 56.60 59.64 -12.72
C PRO A 3 55.55 58.68 -13.29
N GLN A 4 55.41 58.67 -14.63
CA GLN A 4 54.57 57.69 -15.30
C GLN A 4 55.24 56.32 -15.21
N PRO A 5 54.50 55.25 -14.88
CA PRO A 5 55.07 53.91 -14.78
C PRO A 5 55.63 53.44 -16.13
N THR A 6 56.70 52.66 -16.09
CA THR A 6 57.30 52.07 -17.29
C THR A 6 56.49 50.87 -17.77
N GLU A 7 56.69 50.45 -19.03
CA GLU A 7 56.00 49.29 -19.59
C GLU A 7 56.32 47.99 -18.83
N GLU A 8 57.53 47.89 -18.27
CA GLU A 8 57.99 46.76 -17.45
C GLU A 8 57.24 46.72 -16.11
N GLU A 9 57.03 47.87 -15.48
CA GLU A 9 56.26 47.99 -14.23
C GLU A 9 54.78 47.65 -14.46
N LEU A 10 54.21 48.08 -15.60
CA LEU A 10 52.84 47.74 -15.98
C LEU A 10 52.67 46.24 -16.24
N ARG A 11 53.64 45.59 -16.89
CA ARG A 11 53.60 44.15 -17.15
C ARG A 11 53.74 43.34 -15.86
N ALA A 12 54.68 43.70 -15.00
CA ALA A 12 54.83 43.06 -13.69
C ALA A 12 53.56 43.21 -12.84
N TYR A 13 52.88 44.36 -12.91
CA TYR A 13 51.61 44.57 -12.22
C TYR A 13 50.47 43.73 -12.81
N TYR A 14 50.36 43.65 -14.12
CA TYR A 14 49.36 42.83 -14.81
C TYR A 14 49.52 41.34 -14.46
N ASP A 15 50.75 40.83 -14.53
CA ASP A 15 51.07 39.42 -14.23
C ASP A 15 50.88 39.08 -12.75
N ALA A 16 51.09 40.04 -11.85
CA ALA A 16 50.87 39.89 -10.42
C ALA A 16 49.39 39.98 -10.00
N HIS A 17 48.50 40.49 -10.87
CA HIS A 17 47.07 40.70 -10.56
C HIS A 17 46.13 40.10 -11.64
N PRO A 18 46.31 38.83 -12.04
CA PRO A 18 45.52 38.22 -13.11
C PRO A 18 44.01 38.23 -12.81
N ASP A 19 43.62 38.15 -11.54
CA ASP A 19 42.22 38.20 -11.10
C ASP A 19 41.54 39.55 -11.39
N GLN A 20 42.31 40.64 -11.49
CA GLN A 20 41.78 41.97 -11.82
C GLN A 20 41.58 42.15 -13.33
N PHE A 21 42.24 41.33 -14.14
CA PHE A 21 42.26 41.43 -15.60
C PHE A 21 41.66 40.21 -16.31
N THR A 22 41.18 39.22 -15.56
CA THR A 22 40.53 38.02 -16.09
C THR A 22 39.05 38.03 -15.70
N ALA A 23 38.16 37.79 -16.65
CA ALA A 23 36.74 37.65 -16.36
C ALA A 23 36.47 36.28 -15.69
N PRO A 24 35.64 36.22 -14.64
CA PRO A 24 35.27 34.96 -14.01
C PRO A 24 34.46 34.07 -14.97
N GLU A 25 34.66 32.75 -14.90
CA GLU A 25 33.86 31.79 -15.66
C GLU A 25 32.42 31.80 -15.13
N VAL A 26 31.45 32.12 -16.00
CA VAL A 26 30.02 32.13 -15.65
C VAL A 26 29.29 30.95 -16.30
N ARG A 27 28.45 30.26 -15.53
CA ARG A 27 27.53 29.22 -16.03
C ARG A 27 26.09 29.68 -15.86
N GLN A 28 25.32 29.59 -16.93
CA GLN A 28 23.90 29.90 -16.90
C GLN A 28 23.10 28.62 -16.69
N VAL A 29 22.27 28.60 -15.65
CA VAL A 29 21.36 27.47 -15.35
C VAL A 29 19.93 27.96 -15.55
N SER A 30 19.19 27.32 -16.45
CA SER A 30 17.76 27.53 -16.62
C SER A 30 17.00 26.42 -15.88
N TYR A 31 16.13 26.80 -14.96
CA TYR A 31 15.25 25.87 -14.24
C TYR A 31 13.79 26.22 -14.52
N ALA A 32 12.94 25.20 -14.59
CA ALA A 32 11.49 25.35 -14.62
C ALA A 32 10.94 24.81 -13.31
N TRP A 33 10.09 25.59 -12.65
CA TRP A 33 9.38 25.17 -11.46
C TRP A 33 7.89 25.12 -11.78
N LEU A 34 7.26 23.97 -11.56
CA LEU A 34 5.85 23.74 -11.84
C LEU A 34 5.19 23.24 -10.57
N THR A 35 4.20 23.98 -10.08
CA THR A 35 3.37 23.56 -8.96
C THR A 35 1.96 23.24 -9.44
N PRO A 36 1.21 22.35 -8.76
CA PRO A 36 -0.16 22.01 -9.12
C PRO A 36 -1.08 23.24 -9.21
N GLU A 37 -0.89 24.24 -8.35
CA GLU A 37 -1.68 25.47 -8.31
C GLU A 37 -1.55 26.27 -9.61
N MET A 38 -0.43 26.14 -10.34
CA MET A 38 -0.20 26.83 -11.61
C MET A 38 -1.03 26.27 -12.77
N ILE A 39 -1.56 25.04 -12.63
CA ILE A 39 -2.25 24.32 -13.70
C ILE A 39 -3.68 23.88 -13.36
N GLN A 40 -4.02 23.72 -12.07
CA GLN A 40 -5.34 23.24 -11.61
C GLN A 40 -6.50 24.06 -12.19
N GLY A 41 -6.40 25.39 -12.23
CA GLY A 41 -7.46 26.26 -12.78
C GLY A 41 -7.58 26.26 -14.31
N LYS A 42 -6.65 25.61 -15.02
CA LYS A 42 -6.63 25.51 -16.49
C LYS A 42 -7.08 24.14 -16.99
N MET A 43 -7.24 23.18 -16.09
CA MET A 43 -7.71 21.83 -16.40
C MET A 43 -9.20 21.73 -16.12
N THR A 44 -9.98 21.53 -17.18
CA THR A 44 -11.39 21.13 -17.01
C THR A 44 -11.40 19.63 -16.68
N VAL A 45 -11.97 19.27 -15.54
CA VAL A 45 -12.20 17.87 -15.18
C VAL A 45 -13.54 17.47 -15.76
N ASP A 46 -13.55 16.43 -16.61
CA ASP A 46 -14.78 15.87 -17.15
C ASP A 46 -15.40 14.87 -16.15
N ASP A 47 -16.62 15.13 -15.71
CA ASP A 47 -17.37 14.26 -14.82
C ASP A 47 -17.57 12.84 -15.40
N GLN A 48 -17.64 12.70 -16.73
CA GLN A 48 -17.74 11.38 -17.37
C GLN A 48 -16.46 10.57 -17.21
N GLU A 49 -15.30 11.20 -17.41
CA GLU A 49 -13.99 10.57 -17.21
C GLU A 49 -13.76 10.23 -15.73
N VAL A 50 -14.15 11.13 -14.81
CA VAL A 50 -14.09 10.87 -13.37
C VAL A 50 -14.94 9.65 -13.00
N ARG A 51 -16.15 9.56 -13.56
CA ARG A 51 -17.04 8.44 -13.26
C ARG A 51 -16.53 7.13 -13.86
N ALA A 52 -16.01 7.15 -15.08
CA ALA A 52 -15.36 6.00 -15.68
C ALA A 52 -14.16 5.51 -14.84
N LEU A 53 -13.32 6.45 -14.36
CA LEU A 53 -12.17 6.13 -13.50
C LEU A 53 -12.60 5.58 -12.13
N TYR A 54 -13.69 6.13 -11.57
CA TYR A 54 -14.28 5.63 -10.33
C TYR A 54 -14.80 4.20 -10.51
N ASP A 55 -15.53 3.92 -11.59
CA ASP A 55 -16.08 2.61 -11.88
C ASP A 55 -14.96 1.57 -12.16
N GLU A 56 -13.89 1.96 -12.85
CA GLU A 56 -12.69 1.12 -13.07
C GLU A 56 -12.03 0.72 -11.74
N ARG A 57 -12.01 1.65 -10.78
CA ARG A 57 -11.33 1.51 -9.49
C ARG A 57 -12.26 1.22 -8.33
N ILE A 58 -13.52 0.87 -8.59
CA ILE A 58 -14.55 0.68 -7.56
C ILE A 58 -14.11 -0.31 -6.47
N GLY A 59 -13.34 -1.34 -6.83
CA GLY A 59 -12.79 -2.30 -5.89
C GLY A 59 -11.83 -1.73 -4.83
N GLN A 60 -11.31 -0.51 -5.02
CA GLN A 60 -10.49 0.21 -4.04
C GLN A 60 -11.34 1.10 -3.12
N PHE A 61 -12.56 1.43 -3.52
CA PHE A 61 -13.46 2.35 -2.83
C PHE A 61 -14.62 1.64 -2.12
N VAL A 62 -14.80 0.35 -2.38
CA VAL A 62 -15.78 -0.49 -1.68
C VAL A 62 -15.09 -1.22 -0.53
N GLN A 63 -15.61 -1.04 0.67
CA GLN A 63 -15.25 -1.88 1.80
C GLN A 63 -15.97 -3.23 1.66
N GLU A 64 -15.22 -4.29 1.40
CA GLU A 64 -15.79 -5.64 1.34
C GLU A 64 -16.51 -5.99 2.65
N GLU A 65 -17.63 -6.70 2.53
CA GLU A 65 -18.36 -7.23 3.68
C GLU A 65 -17.43 -8.13 4.50
N ARG A 66 -17.25 -7.76 5.78
CA ARG A 66 -16.52 -8.56 6.77
C ARG A 66 -17.54 -9.20 7.70
N ARG A 67 -17.33 -10.47 8.02
CA ARG A 67 -18.15 -11.18 8.99
C ARG A 67 -17.24 -11.70 10.11
N LEU A 68 -17.76 -11.65 11.33
CA LEU A 68 -17.17 -12.36 12.46
C LEU A 68 -17.55 -13.83 12.32
N VAL A 69 -16.55 -14.72 12.35
CA VAL A 69 -16.78 -16.14 12.13
C VAL A 69 -15.97 -16.95 13.11
N GLU A 70 -16.62 -17.95 13.68
CA GLU A 70 -16.05 -18.91 14.59
C GLU A 70 -16.02 -20.29 13.92
N ARG A 71 -15.01 -21.12 14.23
CA ARG A 71 -14.88 -22.44 13.62
C ARG A 71 -14.43 -23.49 14.62
N LEU A 72 -15.33 -24.41 14.93
CA LEU A 72 -15.05 -25.61 15.70
C LEU A 72 -14.62 -26.77 14.79
N VAL A 73 -13.46 -27.38 15.07
CA VAL A 73 -12.89 -28.47 14.25
C VAL A 73 -13.01 -29.81 14.98
N TYR A 74 -13.43 -30.84 14.26
CA TYR A 74 -13.54 -32.22 14.72
C TYR A 74 -12.50 -33.12 14.03
N PRO A 75 -12.08 -34.21 14.69
CA PRO A 75 -11.11 -35.15 14.13
C PRO A 75 -11.68 -36.01 13.00
N SER A 76 -13.00 -36.21 12.97
CA SER A 76 -13.71 -36.96 11.93
C SER A 76 -14.90 -36.17 11.37
N GLU A 77 -15.30 -36.50 10.15
CA GLU A 77 -16.48 -35.90 9.51
C GLU A 77 -17.78 -36.35 10.20
N GLU A 78 -17.83 -37.60 10.66
CA GLU A 78 -18.98 -38.16 11.38
C GLU A 78 -19.25 -37.42 12.69
N GLU A 79 -18.21 -37.13 13.47
CA GLU A 79 -18.34 -36.31 14.68
C GLU A 79 -18.79 -34.88 14.36
N ALA A 80 -18.27 -34.28 13.29
CA ALA A 80 -18.68 -32.94 12.85
C ALA A 80 -20.16 -32.90 12.44
N GLN A 81 -20.63 -33.91 11.71
CA GLN A 81 -22.03 -34.01 11.29
C GLN A 81 -22.97 -34.26 12.48
N ALA A 82 -22.58 -35.10 13.43
CA ALA A 82 -23.34 -35.32 14.66
C ALA A 82 -23.48 -34.03 15.49
N ALA A 83 -22.38 -33.29 15.66
CA ALA A 83 -22.40 -31.99 16.33
C ALA A 83 -23.28 -30.96 15.59
N LYS A 84 -23.17 -30.92 14.25
CA LYS A 84 -24.02 -30.06 13.41
C LYS A 84 -25.51 -30.39 13.56
N ALA A 85 -25.87 -31.68 13.58
CA ALA A 85 -27.26 -32.08 13.76
C ALA A 85 -27.81 -31.66 15.13
N ARG A 86 -27.00 -31.77 16.20
CA ARG A 86 -27.36 -31.27 17.54
C ARG A 86 -27.55 -29.75 17.57
N LEU A 87 -26.70 -29.00 16.88
CA LEU A 87 -26.83 -27.55 16.74
C LEU A 87 -28.10 -27.16 15.96
N ASP A 88 -28.33 -27.77 14.80
CA ASP A 88 -29.46 -27.47 13.91
C ASP A 88 -30.82 -27.81 14.55
N SER A 89 -30.85 -28.86 15.39
CA SER A 89 -32.05 -29.25 16.16
C SER A 89 -32.27 -28.44 17.44
N GLY A 90 -31.32 -27.57 17.81
CA GLY A 90 -31.35 -26.81 19.06
C GLY A 90 -31.11 -27.66 20.31
N ALA A 91 -30.68 -28.92 20.16
CA ALA A 91 -30.38 -29.81 21.28
C ALA A 91 -29.08 -29.44 22.03
N ALA A 92 -28.22 -28.62 21.41
CA ALA A 92 -27.06 -28.00 22.02
C ALA A 92 -26.84 -26.61 21.42
N SER A 93 -26.37 -25.65 22.21
CA SER A 93 -25.87 -24.37 21.68
C SER A 93 -24.48 -24.55 21.07
N PHE A 94 -24.02 -23.55 20.32
CA PHE A 94 -22.66 -23.59 19.77
C PHE A 94 -21.62 -23.55 20.89
N GLU A 95 -21.87 -22.74 21.92
CA GLU A 95 -21.05 -22.60 23.12
C GLU A 95 -20.93 -23.92 23.89
N ASP A 96 -22.01 -24.68 24.01
CA ASP A 96 -22.00 -26.01 24.64
C ASP A 96 -21.07 -26.97 23.88
N LEU A 97 -21.15 -27.00 22.54
CA LEU A 97 -20.31 -27.84 21.70
C LEU A 97 -18.82 -27.46 21.80
N VAL A 98 -18.52 -26.19 22.02
CA VAL A 98 -17.16 -25.68 22.25
C VAL A 98 -16.64 -26.11 23.62
N ALA A 99 -17.47 -25.97 24.65
CA ALA A 99 -17.13 -26.38 26.01
C ALA A 99 -16.93 -27.90 26.13
N GLU A 100 -17.76 -28.71 25.46
CA GLU A 100 -17.61 -30.17 25.37
C GLU A 100 -16.25 -30.60 24.79
N ARG A 101 -15.67 -29.74 23.94
CA ARG A 101 -14.35 -29.94 23.34
C ARG A 101 -13.20 -29.45 24.22
N GLY A 102 -13.50 -28.88 25.40
CA GLY A 102 -12.52 -28.29 26.30
C GLY A 102 -11.89 -27.02 25.75
N LEU A 103 -12.57 -26.34 24.83
CA LEU A 103 -12.11 -25.11 24.19
C LEU A 103 -12.88 -23.90 24.75
N GLN A 104 -12.31 -22.71 24.58
CA GLN A 104 -12.98 -21.44 24.80
C GLN A 104 -13.41 -20.83 23.46
N LEU A 105 -14.40 -19.93 23.46
CA LEU A 105 -14.83 -19.21 22.25
C LEU A 105 -13.66 -18.48 21.57
N SER A 106 -12.72 -17.95 22.36
CA SER A 106 -11.50 -17.32 21.84
C SER A 106 -10.58 -18.27 21.08
N ASP A 107 -10.62 -19.57 21.38
CA ASP A 107 -9.75 -20.57 20.73
C ASP A 107 -10.25 -20.93 19.31
N ILE A 108 -11.50 -20.59 19.00
CA ILE A 108 -12.15 -20.88 17.72
C ILE A 108 -12.53 -19.62 16.93
N ASP A 109 -12.26 -18.44 17.47
CA ASP A 109 -12.50 -17.16 16.81
C ASP A 109 -11.49 -16.96 15.66
N LEU A 110 -12.02 -16.75 14.45
CA LEU A 110 -11.22 -16.41 13.27
C LEU A 110 -11.22 -14.90 12.99
N GLY A 111 -11.88 -14.11 13.84
CA GLY A 111 -11.99 -12.67 13.76
C GLY A 111 -12.76 -12.19 12.53
N MET A 112 -12.52 -10.93 12.18
CA MET A 112 -13.15 -10.28 11.03
C MET A 112 -12.59 -10.82 9.71
N CYS A 113 -13.31 -11.76 9.10
CA CYS A 113 -12.91 -12.34 7.83
C CYS A 113 -13.62 -11.67 6.64
N PRO A 114 -12.87 -11.19 5.62
CA PRO A 114 -13.48 -10.77 4.37
C PRO A 114 -14.01 -11.98 3.59
N ARG A 115 -15.07 -11.77 2.81
CA ARG A 115 -15.76 -12.82 2.04
C ARG A 115 -14.80 -13.68 1.18
N ARG A 116 -13.73 -13.10 0.64
CA ARG A 116 -12.74 -13.79 -0.22
C ARG A 116 -11.93 -14.86 0.53
N THR A 117 -11.72 -14.71 1.84
CA THR A 117 -10.92 -15.64 2.66
C THR A 117 -11.55 -17.03 2.76
N TRP A 118 -12.88 -17.12 2.70
CA TRP A 118 -13.62 -18.39 2.75
C TRP A 118 -13.63 -19.16 1.43
N ALA A 119 -13.64 -18.44 0.30
CA ALA A 119 -13.73 -19.05 -1.02
C ALA A 119 -12.46 -19.83 -1.39
N MET A 120 -11.29 -19.37 -0.96
CA MET A 120 -9.98 -19.98 -1.30
C MET A 120 -9.68 -21.28 -0.52
N ARG A 121 -10.33 -21.53 0.62
CA ARG A 121 -10.00 -22.68 1.48
C ARG A 121 -10.81 -23.94 1.20
N ARG A 122 -12.00 -23.83 0.56
CA ARG A 122 -12.79 -25.00 0.13
C ARG A 122 -12.09 -25.84 -0.95
N THR A 123 -11.24 -25.23 -1.76
CA THR A 123 -10.57 -25.91 -2.89
C THR A 123 -9.28 -26.65 -2.49
N ARG A 124 -8.74 -26.41 -1.29
CA ARG A 124 -7.49 -27.06 -0.83
C ARG A 124 -7.71 -28.33 0.00
N SER A 125 -8.93 -28.65 0.43
CA SER A 125 -9.18 -29.87 1.23
C SER A 125 -9.54 -31.10 0.39
N SER A 126 -9.58 -31.02 -0.94
CA SER A 126 -9.93 -32.14 -1.83
C SER A 126 -8.76 -32.61 -2.72
N GLY A 127 -7.55 -32.69 -2.16
CA GLY A 127 -6.38 -33.28 -2.83
C GLY A 127 -6.13 -34.71 -2.33
N PRO A 128 -6.01 -35.73 -3.20
CA PRO A 128 -5.82 -37.11 -2.76
C PRO A 128 -4.47 -37.28 -2.09
N ARG A 129 -4.45 -37.82 -0.87
CA ARG A 129 -3.21 -38.26 -0.20
C ARG A 129 -2.64 -39.43 -1.01
N ARG A 130 -1.53 -39.19 -1.71
CA ARG A 130 -0.71 -40.29 -2.25
C ARG A 130 -0.06 -41.01 -1.07
N ALA A 131 -0.39 -42.28 -0.93
CA ALA A 131 0.35 -43.23 -0.11
C ALA A 131 1.66 -43.58 -0.83
N THR A 132 2.76 -43.53 -0.07
CA THR A 132 4.01 -44.26 -0.30
C THR A 132 4.51 -44.67 1.07
#